data_AF-A0A7X7X9P2-F1
#
_entry.id   AF-A0A7X7X9P2-F1
#
_cell.length_a   1.000
_cell.length_b   1.000
_cell.length_c   1.000
_cell.angle_alpha   90.00
_cell.angle_beta   90.00
_cell.angle_gamma   90.00
#
_symmetry.space_group_name_H-M   'P 1'
#
loop_
_entity.id
_entity.type
_entity.pdbx_description
1 polymer ?
#
loop_
_entity_poly.entity_id
_entity_poly.type
_entity_poly.pdbx_seq_one_letter_code
_entity_poly.pdbx_strand_id
1 'polypeptide(L)'
;MSNSYVTILDKLSKAVETNAKYKVEDALNKNLLAEDARKYETGLLNLLQKDKDLKSHFFSETDGGLVFKKDVFLQFISNKEFLPDSYTRYANKIGLG
;
A
#
# COMPACT_ATOMS: atom_id res chain seq x y z
N MET A 1 10.40 -16.48 -4.70
CA MET A 1 10.24 -15.02 -4.54
C MET A 1 9.34 -14.80 -3.34
N SER A 2 9.73 -13.92 -2.41
CA SER A 2 9.25 -13.94 -1.01
C SER A 2 7.74 -13.72 -0.87
N ASN A 3 7.06 -14.66 -0.22
CA ASN A 3 5.61 -14.68 0.04
C ASN A 3 5.11 -13.40 0.76
N SER A 4 5.99 -12.69 1.48
CA SER A 4 5.64 -11.52 2.29
C SER A 4 5.35 -10.26 1.47
N TYR A 5 5.98 -10.08 0.31
CA TYR A 5 5.81 -8.86 -0.50
C TYR A 5 4.40 -8.79 -1.12
N VAL A 6 3.93 -9.93 -1.63
CA VAL A 6 2.59 -10.10 -2.21
C VAL A 6 1.49 -9.85 -1.18
N THR A 7 1.72 -10.21 0.09
CA THR A 7 0.75 -9.98 1.17
C THR A 7 0.60 -8.51 1.54
N ILE A 8 1.70 -7.74 1.63
CA ILE A 8 1.64 -6.29 1.94
C ILE A 8 0.99 -5.52 0.79
N LEU A 9 1.27 -5.93 -0.46
CA LEU A 9 0.63 -5.43 -1.68
C LEU A 9 -0.90 -5.54 -1.62
N ASP A 10 -1.42 -6.76 -1.45
CA ASP A 10 -2.86 -7.02 -1.41
C ASP A 10 -3.55 -6.25 -0.27
N LYS A 11 -2.90 -6.17 0.89
CA LYS A 11 -3.40 -5.41 2.03
C LYS A 11 -3.46 -3.91 1.77
N LEU A 12 -2.41 -3.34 1.17
CA LEU A 12 -2.41 -1.92 0.86
C LEU A 12 -3.49 -1.61 -0.18
N SER A 13 -3.57 -2.40 -1.25
CA SER A 13 -4.60 -2.20 -2.27
C SER A 13 -6.00 -2.27 -1.69
N LYS A 14 -6.33 -3.28 -0.88
CA LYS A 14 -7.63 -3.36 -0.18
C LYS A 14 -7.89 -2.16 0.73
N ALA A 15 -6.90 -1.76 1.53
CA ALA A 15 -7.04 -0.63 2.43
C ALA A 15 -7.31 0.67 1.66
N VAL A 16 -6.65 0.87 0.52
CA VAL A 16 -6.80 2.05 -0.33
C VAL A 16 -8.09 1.98 -1.16
N GLU A 17 -8.50 0.81 -1.66
CA GLU A 17 -9.77 0.59 -2.38
C GLU A 17 -11.00 0.91 -1.53
N THR A 18 -10.96 0.60 -0.23
CA THR A 18 -12.04 0.98 0.69
C THR A 18 -12.15 2.49 0.91
N ASN A 19 -11.15 3.27 0.49
CA ASN A 19 -11.13 4.71 0.63
C ASN A 19 -11.26 5.39 -0.74
N ALA A 20 -12.47 5.88 -1.03
CA ALA A 20 -12.80 6.55 -2.29
C ALA A 20 -11.86 7.74 -2.63
N LYS A 21 -11.18 8.33 -1.63
CA LYS A 21 -10.18 9.39 -1.84
C LYS A 21 -9.07 8.99 -2.81
N TYR A 22 -8.65 7.72 -2.79
CA TYR A 22 -7.49 7.25 -3.56
C TYR A 22 -7.87 6.47 -4.83
N LYS A 23 -9.15 6.49 -5.20
CA LYS A 23 -9.67 5.84 -6.40
C LYS A 23 -10.02 6.90 -7.43
N VAL A 24 -9.45 6.81 -8.62
CA VAL A 24 -9.73 7.67 -9.78
C VAL A 24 -10.04 6.77 -10.96
N GLU A 25 -11.25 6.86 -11.51
CA GLU A 25 -11.67 6.13 -12.73
C GLU A 25 -11.39 4.61 -12.67
N ASP A 26 -11.74 3.97 -11.55
CA ASP A 26 -11.46 2.55 -11.27
C ASP A 26 -9.98 2.15 -11.14
N ALA A 27 -9.06 3.11 -11.23
CA ALA A 27 -7.64 2.94 -10.95
C ALA A 27 -7.23 3.57 -9.60
N LEU A 28 -6.17 3.05 -9.01
CA LEU A 28 -5.58 3.60 -7.79
C LEU A 28 -4.69 4.79 -8.13
N ASN A 29 -4.93 5.92 -7.46
CA ASN A 29 -4.18 7.15 -7.68
C ASN A 29 -2.85 7.14 -6.91
N LYS A 30 -1.81 6.57 -7.54
CA LYS A 30 -0.44 6.55 -7.01
C LYS A 30 0.12 7.95 -6.73
N ASN A 31 -0.24 8.94 -7.55
CA ASN A 31 0.25 10.31 -7.40
C ASN A 31 -0.27 10.92 -6.10
N LEU A 32 -1.56 10.73 -5.82
CA LEU A 32 -2.17 11.21 -4.58
C LEU A 32 -1.62 10.49 -3.35
N LEU A 33 -1.43 9.16 -3.41
CA LEU A 33 -0.77 8.41 -2.34
C LEU A 33 0.65 8.92 -2.05
N ALA A 34 1.42 9.20 -3.10
CA ALA A 34 2.77 9.75 -2.95
C ALA A 34 2.75 11.16 -2.38
N GLU A 35 1.78 11.99 -2.78
CA GLU A 35 1.60 13.34 -2.27
C GLU A 35 1.22 13.33 -0.78
N ASP A 36 0.23 12.54 -0.40
CA ASP A 36 -0.24 12.40 0.98
C ASP A 36 0.86 11.80 1.88
N ALA A 37 1.64 10.86 1.37
CA ALA A 37 2.80 10.33 2.09
C ALA A 37 3.87 11.41 2.33
N ARG A 38 4.13 12.28 1.35
CA ARG A 38 5.08 13.40 1.50
C ARG A 38 4.57 14.46 2.47
N LYS A 39 3.25 14.67 2.53
CA LYS A 39 2.59 15.63 3.44
C LYS A 39 2.34 15.07 4.84
N TYR A 40 2.64 13.79 5.09
CA TYR A 40 2.28 13.08 6.32
C TYR A 40 0.78 13.21 6.62
N GLU A 41 -0.05 13.07 5.58
CA GLU A 41 -1.49 13.21 5.68
C GLU A 41 -2.07 12.20 6.67
N THR A 42 -2.84 12.67 7.63
CA THR A 42 -3.28 11.86 8.77
C THR A 42 -4.24 10.75 8.34
N GLY A 43 -5.08 10.97 7.33
CA GLY A 43 -5.93 9.96 6.73
C GLY A 43 -5.14 8.77 6.16
N LEU A 44 -4.06 9.03 5.42
CA LEU A 44 -3.14 7.99 4.95
C LEU A 44 -2.47 7.25 6.11
N LEU A 45 -1.87 7.99 7.06
CA LEU A 45 -1.16 7.37 8.18
C LEU A 45 -2.09 6.50 9.03
N ASN A 46 -3.30 6.97 9.31
CA ASN A 46 -4.31 6.22 10.04
C ASN A 46 -4.77 4.98 9.26
N LEU A 47 -4.91 5.09 7.94
CA LEU A 47 -5.25 3.95 7.08
C LEU A 47 -4.18 2.86 7.15
N LEU A 48 -2.90 3.23 7.08
CA LEU A 48 -1.80 2.28 7.18
C LEU A 48 -1.68 1.66 8.58
N GLN A 49 -2.01 2.41 9.64
CA GLN A 49 -1.95 1.91 11.03
C GLN A 49 -3.09 0.94 11.38
N LYS A 50 -4.21 0.94 10.64
CA LYS A 50 -5.36 0.04 10.88
C LYS A 50 -5.02 -1.43 10.62
N ASP A 51 -4.14 -1.71 9.67
CA ASP A 51 -3.69 -3.07 9.39
C ASP A 51 -2.34 -3.33 10.07
N LYS A 52 -2.25 -4.40 10.85
CA LYS A 52 -1.03 -4.73 11.62
C LYS A 52 0.18 -4.97 10.74
N ASP A 53 0.01 -5.56 9.57
CA ASP A 53 1.11 -5.86 8.68
C ASP A 53 1.57 -4.60 7.95
N LEU A 54 0.64 -3.76 7.45
CA LEU A 54 0.98 -2.45 6.90
C LEU A 54 1.68 -1.57 7.94
N LYS A 55 1.17 -1.56 9.17
CA LYS A 55 1.77 -0.84 10.31
C LYS A 55 3.19 -1.31 10.55
N SER A 56 3.41 -2.62 10.70
CA SER A 56 4.75 -3.17 10.96
C SER A 56 5.74 -2.94 9.80
N HIS A 57 5.23 -2.88 8.58
CA HIS A 57 6.04 -2.71 7.39
C HIS A 57 6.46 -1.24 7.21
N PHE A 58 5.49 -0.31 7.25
CA PHE A 58 5.69 1.11 6.97
C PHE A 58 5.98 1.96 8.20
N PHE A 59 5.91 1.41 9.41
CA PHE A 59 6.26 2.13 10.63
C PHE A 59 7.36 1.40 11.39
N SER A 60 8.15 2.16 12.13
CA SER A 60 9.02 1.66 13.20
C SER A 60 8.42 2.06 14.53
N GLU A 61 8.25 1.11 15.44
CA GLU A 61 7.97 1.40 16.84
C GLU A 61 9.28 1.78 17.53
N THR A 62 9.26 2.91 18.22
CA THR A 62 10.38 3.46 19.00
C THR A 62 9.86 3.87 20.37
N ASP A 63 10.76 4.13 21.33
CA ASP A 63 10.37 4.60 22.66
C ASP A 63 9.57 5.92 22.62
N GLY A 64 9.77 6.74 21.56
CA GLY A 64 9.04 7.98 21.32
C GLY A 64 7.74 7.83 20.50
N GLY A 65 7.36 6.60 20.13
CA GLY A 65 6.16 6.31 19.36
C GLY A 65 6.43 5.74 17.96
N LEU A 66 5.43 5.88 17.08
CA LEU A 66 5.46 5.33 15.72
C LEU A 66 6.12 6.30 14.73
N VAL A 67 7.20 5.85 14.10
CA VAL A 67 7.91 6.60 13.05
C VAL A 67 7.49 6.07 11.69
N PHE A 68 6.90 6.92 10.85
CA PHE A 68 6.54 6.55 9.48
C PHE A 68 7.78 6.47 8.58
N LYS A 69 8.03 5.31 7.98
CA LYS A 69 9.10 5.05 7.01
C LYS A 69 8.69 5.56 5.62
N LYS A 70 8.55 6.88 5.50
CA LYS A 70 8.10 7.56 4.27
C LYS A 70 8.83 7.08 3.02
N ASP A 71 10.16 7.00 3.05
CA ASP A 71 10.94 6.64 1.86
C ASP A 71 10.70 5.18 1.45
N VAL A 72 10.53 4.27 2.42
CA VAL A 72 10.14 2.88 2.16
C VAL A 72 8.76 2.82 1.51
N PHE A 73 7.79 3.58 2.01
CA PHE A 73 6.45 3.66 1.43
C PHE A 73 6.48 4.22 0.00
N LEU A 74 7.19 5.32 -0.23
CA LEU A 74 7.32 5.94 -1.56
C LEU A 74 8.02 5.00 -2.56
N GLN A 75 9.06 4.30 -2.12
CA GLN A 75 9.74 3.28 -2.93
C GLN A 75 8.80 2.12 -3.24
N PHE A 76 7.99 1.69 -2.28
CA PHE A 76 7.03 0.62 -2.44
C PHE A 76 6.00 0.96 -3.52
N ILE A 77 5.34 2.11 -3.42
CA ILE A 77 4.31 2.52 -4.39
C ILE A 77 4.84 2.91 -5.78
N SER A 78 6.12 3.27 -5.88
CA SER A 78 6.76 3.63 -7.15
C SER A 78 7.25 2.41 -7.94
N ASN A 79 7.33 1.23 -7.33
CA ASN A 79 7.79 0.04 -8.03
C ASN A 79 6.78 -0.37 -9.13
N LYS A 80 7.26 -0.77 -10.32
CA LYS A 80 6.39 -1.06 -11.48
C LYS A 80 5.49 -2.29 -11.27
N GLU A 81 5.86 -3.20 -10.37
CA GLU A 81 5.01 -4.32 -9.94
C GLU A 81 3.89 -3.87 -8.99
N PHE A 82 3.97 -2.64 -8.46
CA PHE A 82 3.17 -2.26 -7.31
C PHE A 82 1.68 -2.08 -7.61
N LEU A 83 1.33 -1.72 -8.85
CA LEU A 83 -0.04 -1.83 -9.35
C LEU A 83 0.04 -2.01 -10.86
N PRO A 84 -0.25 -3.20 -11.43
CA PRO A 84 -0.65 -3.26 -12.82
C PRO A 84 -1.90 -2.39 -13.00
N ASP A 85 -2.05 -1.73 -14.15
CA ASP A 85 -3.17 -0.82 -14.52
C ASP A 85 -4.60 -1.40 -14.34
N SER A 86 -4.71 -2.66 -13.91
CA SER A 86 -5.94 -3.24 -13.40
C SER A 86 -5.57 -4.15 -12.23
N TYR A 87 -6.24 -3.98 -11.10
CA TYR A 87 -6.27 -4.95 -10.00
C TYR A 87 -7.04 -6.23 -10.44
N THR A 88 -6.73 -6.74 -11.62
CA THR A 88 -7.31 -7.94 -12.24
C THR A 88 -6.22 -8.76 -12.92
N ARG A 89 -5.11 -9.02 -12.20
CA ARG A 89 -4.17 -10.09 -12.61
C ARG A 89 -3.69 -10.99 -11.47
N TYR A 90 -4.45 -11.06 -10.36
CA TYR A 90 -4.25 -12.08 -9.34
C TYR A 90 -5.39 -13.11 -9.28
N ALA A 91 -5.88 -13.50 -10.46
CA ALA A 91 -6.54 -14.77 -10.68
C ALA A 91 -5.89 -15.51 -11.86
N ASN A 92 -4.55 -15.46 -11.95
CA ASN A 92 -3.85 -16.47 -12.73
C ASN A 92 -4.08 -17.81 -12.03
N LYS A 93 -5.14 -18.46 -12.52
CA LYS A 93 -5.49 -19.86 -12.36
C LYS A 93 -4.20 -20.65 -12.19
N ILE A 94 -3.96 -21.14 -10.97
CA ILE A 94 -3.26 -22.41 -10.81
C ILE A 94 -4.25 -23.47 -11.31
N GLY A 95 -4.44 -23.50 -12.62
CA GLY A 95 -5.04 -24.59 -13.37
C GLY A 95 -3.87 -25.41 -13.87
N LEU A 96 -3.46 -26.36 -13.03
CA LEU A 96 -2.59 -27.46 -13.41
C LEU A 96 -3.16 -28.13 -14.66
N GLY A 97 -2.39 -28.13 -15.74
CA GLY A 97 -2.57 -28.96 -16.93
C GLY A 97 -1.24 -29.60 -17.27
#